data_AF-A0A0C3ICT0-F1
#
_entry.id   AF-A0A0C3ICT0-F1
#
_cell.length_a   1.000
_cell.length_b   1.000
_cell.length_c   1.000
_cell.angle_alpha   90.00
_cell.angle_beta   90.00
_cell.angle_gamma   90.00
#
_symmetry.space_group_name_H-M   'P 1'
#
loop_
_entity.id
_entity.type
_entity.pdbx_description
1 polymer ?
#
loop_
_entity_poly.entity_id
_entity_poly.type
_entity_poly.pdbx_seq_one_letter_code
_entity_poly.pdbx_strand_id
1 'polypeptide(L)'
;MCNLDSFVLAEELRSVDGALPIIGQLCEILQICHSPAQQCNEANYVLLETFRVTGASDIYQLPRIQPSGWAVLPATGLLCGVNVQHNCAAHKCTGSSTAPVYKECEKTSKTQQCIEHVSPSDLILNTTQMHDAIHVQHFRIPPPPLECDWAIHTGTAAELKVQKIKSQKTSKGNTRSRGVPTTVIPSLPGQPSSMFTVPARFISSTSAVSVPPSQPSDTSAAPTHFINIFHHTGQDTAGR
;
A
#
# COMPACT_ATOMS: atom_id res chain seq x y z
N MET A 1 -10.16 -0.34 7.45
CA MET A 1 -10.51 -1.56 8.20
C MET A 1 -9.27 -2.42 8.29
N CYS A 2 -8.94 -2.92 9.48
CA CYS A 2 -7.88 -3.90 9.68
C CYS A 2 -8.48 -5.27 9.41
N ASN A 3 -8.03 -5.96 8.37
CA ASN A 3 -8.47 -7.32 8.08
C ASN A 3 -7.46 -8.31 8.69
N LEU A 4 -7.92 -9.52 9.01
CA LEU A 4 -6.99 -10.60 9.34
C LEU A 4 -5.97 -10.79 8.20
N ASP A 5 -4.78 -11.24 8.56
CA ASP A 5 -3.60 -11.40 7.70
C ASP A 5 -3.02 -10.10 7.14
N SER A 6 -3.59 -8.94 7.47
CA SER A 6 -3.02 -7.64 7.08
C SER A 6 -1.77 -7.33 7.90
N PHE A 7 -0.78 -6.72 7.26
CA PHE A 7 0.40 -6.22 7.94
C PHE A 7 0.18 -4.81 8.47
N VAL A 8 0.66 -4.56 9.69
CA VAL A 8 0.48 -3.31 10.44
C VAL A 8 1.79 -2.90 11.12
N LEU A 9 1.92 -1.61 11.39
CA LEU A 9 2.85 -1.10 12.39
C LEU A 9 2.11 -0.86 13.69
N ALA A 10 2.76 -1.18 14.80
CA ALA A 10 2.21 -0.98 16.14
C ALA A 10 3.25 -0.41 17.10
N GLU A 11 2.78 0.34 18.09
CA GLU A 11 3.60 0.85 19.18
C GLU A 11 3.61 -0.14 20.34
N GLU A 12 4.79 -0.39 20.91
CA GLU A 12 4.92 -1.20 22.11
C GLU A 12 4.64 -0.32 23.34
N LEU A 13 3.72 -0.76 24.22
CA LEU A 13 3.27 0.03 25.37
C LEU A 13 4.39 0.43 26.36
N ARG A 14 5.54 -0.25 26.28
CA ARG A 14 6.71 -0.02 27.13
C ARG A 14 7.91 0.53 26.38
N SER A 15 7.72 0.94 25.13
CA SER A 15 8.81 1.49 24.33
C SER A 15 9.32 2.78 24.95
N VAL A 16 10.65 2.85 25.08
CA VAL A 16 11.35 4.09 25.40
C VAL A 16 11.19 5.03 24.21
N ASP A 17 11.11 6.33 24.49
CA ASP A 17 11.00 7.36 23.46
C ASP A 17 12.07 7.16 22.37
N GLY A 18 11.63 7.04 21.11
CA GLY A 18 12.48 6.75 19.95
C GLY A 18 12.68 5.28 19.58
N ALA A 19 11.99 4.32 20.23
CA ALA A 19 11.98 2.94 19.77
C ALA A 19 11.30 2.80 18.40
N LEU A 20 11.81 1.89 17.56
CA LEU A 20 11.19 1.60 16.27
C LEU A 20 9.83 0.92 16.48
N PRO A 21 8.81 1.25 15.66
CA PRO A 21 7.55 0.52 15.67
C PRO A 21 7.74 -0.98 15.45
N ILE A 22 6.82 -1.79 15.97
CA ILE A 22 6.77 -3.22 15.70
C ILE A 22 6.11 -3.42 14.34
N ILE A 23 6.72 -4.24 13.49
CA ILE A 23 6.08 -4.76 12.26
C ILE A 23 5.33 -6.03 12.66
N GLY A 24 4.04 -6.11 12.36
CA GLY A 24 3.23 -7.27 12.70
C GLY A 24 2.25 -7.69 11.61
N GLN A 25 1.95 -8.97 11.53
CA GLN A 25 0.80 -9.50 10.79
C GLN A 25 -0.35 -9.72 11.77
N LEU A 26 -1.54 -9.20 11.44
CA LEU A 26 -2.72 -9.31 12.29
C LEU A 26 -3.32 -10.71 12.22
N CYS A 27 -3.20 -11.49 13.29
CA CYS A 27 -3.68 -12.87 13.34
C CYS A 27 -5.04 -13.00 14.00
N GLU A 28 -5.31 -12.19 15.03
CA GLU A 28 -6.60 -12.23 15.75
C GLU A 28 -6.98 -10.86 16.29
N ILE A 29 -8.28 -10.57 16.30
CA ILE A 29 -8.87 -9.37 16.90
C ILE A 29 -9.66 -9.81 18.13
N LEU A 30 -9.26 -9.31 19.30
CA LEU A 30 -9.80 -9.74 20.59
C LEU A 30 -10.71 -8.66 21.17
N GLN A 31 -11.93 -9.05 21.53
CA GLN A 31 -12.92 -8.20 22.19
C GLN A 31 -13.33 -8.82 23.52
N ILE A 32 -13.22 -8.05 24.60
CA ILE A 32 -13.63 -8.46 25.94
C ILE A 32 -15.14 -8.28 26.07
N CYS A 33 -15.82 -9.35 26.49
CA CYS A 33 -17.24 -9.32 26.77
C CYS A 33 -17.57 -8.32 27.89
N HIS A 34 -18.67 -7.61 27.71
CA HIS A 34 -19.20 -6.56 28.58
C HIS A 34 -18.27 -5.35 28.76
N SER A 35 -17.25 -5.20 27.91
CA SER A 35 -16.41 -4.00 27.91
C SER A 35 -17.11 -2.83 27.21
N PRO A 36 -16.74 -1.57 27.52
CA PRO A 36 -17.21 -0.41 26.76
C PRO A 36 -16.90 -0.53 25.25
N ALA A 37 -15.74 -1.07 24.90
CA ALA A 37 -15.37 -1.33 23.51
C ALA A 37 -16.38 -2.25 22.81
N GLN A 38 -16.89 -3.28 23.50
CA GLN A 38 -17.94 -4.13 22.94
C GLN A 38 -19.21 -3.35 22.61
N GLN A 39 -19.63 -2.44 23.49
CA GLN A 39 -20.81 -1.61 23.27
C GLN A 39 -20.64 -0.68 22.05
N CYS A 40 -19.41 -0.29 21.76
CA CYS A 40 -19.03 0.52 20.61
C CYS A 40 -18.66 -0.30 19.36
N ASN A 41 -18.72 -1.64 19.41
CA ASN A 41 -18.23 -2.53 18.35
C ASN A 41 -16.75 -2.31 17.99
N GLU A 42 -15.93 -2.05 19.01
CA GLU A 42 -14.48 -1.85 18.92
C GLU A 42 -13.72 -3.04 19.53
N ALA A 43 -12.48 -3.23 19.08
CA ALA A 43 -11.59 -4.24 19.62
C ALA A 43 -10.87 -3.72 20.88
N ASN A 44 -10.58 -4.60 21.83
CA ASN A 44 -9.75 -4.25 22.98
C ASN A 44 -8.27 -4.51 22.68
N TYR A 45 -7.97 -5.67 22.10
CA TYR A 45 -6.62 -6.13 21.83
C TYR A 45 -6.53 -6.75 20.44
N VAL A 46 -5.30 -6.89 19.98
CA VAL A 46 -4.95 -7.60 18.75
C VAL A 46 -3.78 -8.54 19.03
N LEU A 47 -3.83 -9.73 18.43
CA LEU A 47 -2.71 -10.67 18.40
C LEU A 47 -1.96 -10.48 17.09
N LEU A 48 -0.67 -10.18 17.19
CA LEU A 48 0.22 -9.98 16.05
C LEU A 48 1.30 -11.07 16.03
N GLU A 49 1.54 -11.67 14.86
CA GLU A 49 2.83 -12.28 14.56
C GLU A 49 3.81 -11.15 14.23
N THR A 50 4.86 -11.01 15.02
CA THR A 50 5.85 -9.93 14.90
C THR A 50 6.94 -10.28 13.89
N PHE A 51 7.47 -9.25 13.22
CA PHE A 51 8.52 -9.37 12.23
C PHE A 51 9.67 -8.42 12.55
N ARG A 52 10.90 -8.87 12.28
CA ARG A 52 12.11 -8.06 12.34
C ARG A 52 12.71 -7.86 10.96
N VAL A 53 13.35 -6.70 10.75
CA VAL A 53 14.14 -6.44 9.54
C VAL A 53 15.45 -7.21 9.61
N THR A 54 15.78 -7.99 8.59
CA THR A 54 16.98 -8.84 8.55
C THR A 54 18.02 -8.41 7.51
N GLY A 55 17.66 -7.48 6.63
CA GLY A 55 18.58 -6.95 5.62
C GLY A 55 17.83 -6.24 4.49
N ALA A 56 18.51 -6.06 3.36
CA ALA A 56 17.94 -5.53 2.13
C ALA A 56 17.74 -6.67 1.11
N SER A 57 16.75 -6.51 0.22
CA SER A 57 16.63 -7.34 -0.98
C SER A 57 17.57 -6.85 -2.08
N ASP A 58 18.25 -7.76 -2.76
CA ASP A 58 19.29 -7.38 -3.74
C ASP A 58 18.72 -6.58 -4.92
N ILE A 59 17.53 -6.97 -5.39
CA ILE A 59 16.92 -6.40 -6.61
C ILE A 59 16.10 -5.16 -6.27
N TYR A 60 15.24 -5.23 -5.25
CA TYR A 60 14.34 -4.13 -4.92
C TYR A 60 14.96 -3.11 -3.98
N GLN A 61 16.04 -3.46 -3.26
CA GLN A 61 16.65 -2.63 -2.22
C GLN A 61 15.63 -2.21 -1.15
N LEU A 62 14.64 -3.08 -0.91
CA LEU A 62 13.63 -2.95 0.13
C LEU A 62 13.98 -3.82 1.34
N PRO A 63 13.59 -3.43 2.57
CA PRO A 63 13.86 -4.19 3.78
C PRO A 63 13.24 -5.58 3.71
N ARG A 64 14.04 -6.62 3.94
CA ARG A 64 13.57 -7.99 4.13
C ARG A 64 13.14 -8.17 5.57
N ILE A 65 12.00 -8.83 5.76
CA ILE A 65 11.44 -9.07 7.09
C ILE A 65 11.29 -10.57 7.33
N GLN A 66 11.44 -10.99 8.58
CA GLN A 66 11.24 -12.38 9.00
C GLN A 66 10.45 -12.45 10.31
N PRO A 67 9.62 -13.48 10.50
CA PRO A 67 8.93 -13.70 11.77
C PRO A 67 9.92 -13.75 12.93
N SER A 68 9.59 -13.07 14.02
CA SER A 68 10.42 -12.97 15.23
C SER A 68 9.74 -13.49 16.49
N GLY A 69 8.40 -13.59 16.51
CA GLY A 69 7.65 -13.99 17.68
C GLY A 69 6.22 -13.47 17.65
N TRP A 70 5.57 -13.40 18.80
CA TRP A 70 4.17 -13.02 18.93
C TRP A 70 4.01 -11.91 19.97
N ALA A 71 3.06 -11.00 19.73
CA ALA A 71 2.73 -9.93 20.66
C ALA A 71 1.21 -9.73 20.74
N VAL A 72 0.72 -9.49 21.95
CA VAL A 72 -0.66 -9.01 22.18
C VAL A 72 -0.57 -7.55 22.55
N LEU A 73 -1.21 -6.70 21.74
CA LEU A 73 -1.18 -5.25 21.92
C LEU A 73 -2.60 -4.71 22.06
N PRO A 74 -2.80 -3.59 22.78
CA PRO A 74 -4.07 -2.86 22.72
C PRO A 74 -4.39 -2.48 21.27
N ALA A 75 -5.66 -2.56 20.88
CA ALA A 75 -6.06 -2.19 19.52
C ALA A 75 -5.73 -0.71 19.20
N THR A 76 -5.72 0.15 20.22
CA THR A 76 -5.30 1.56 20.13
C THR A 76 -3.81 1.75 19.86
N GLY A 77 -2.99 0.71 20.03
CA GLY A 77 -1.56 0.73 19.72
C GLY A 77 -1.23 0.49 18.26
N LEU A 78 -2.23 0.21 17.40
CA LEU A 78 -2.03 0.11 15.96
C LEU A 78 -1.83 1.51 15.35
N LEU A 79 -0.71 1.70 14.67
CA LEU A 79 -0.35 2.97 14.05
C LEU A 79 -0.95 3.07 12.64
N CYS A 80 -0.60 2.12 11.77
CA CYS A 80 -1.05 2.12 10.38
C CYS A 80 -0.92 0.73 9.73
N GLY A 81 -1.64 0.53 8.63
CA GLY A 81 -1.43 -0.63 7.76
C GLY A 81 -0.19 -0.44 6.90
N VAL A 82 0.57 -1.50 6.67
CA VAL A 82 1.73 -1.49 5.78
C VAL A 82 1.62 -2.53 4.70
N ASN A 83 2.19 -2.20 3.55
CA ASN A 83 2.24 -3.12 2.42
C ASN A 83 3.49 -3.99 2.52
N VAL A 84 3.28 -5.29 2.70
CA VAL A 84 4.32 -6.32 2.65
C VAL A 84 4.12 -7.14 1.38
N GLN A 85 5.20 -7.37 0.66
CA GLN A 85 5.19 -8.06 -0.61
C GLN A 85 6.11 -9.27 -0.56
N HIS A 86 5.84 -10.28 -1.37
CA HIS A 86 6.78 -11.38 -1.59
C HIS A 86 7.96 -10.91 -2.46
N ASN A 87 9.15 -11.43 -2.20
CA ASN A 87 10.35 -11.16 -2.98
C ASN A 87 10.37 -11.94 -4.32
N CYS A 88 9.38 -11.69 -5.17
CA CYS A 88 9.18 -12.43 -6.43
C CYS A 88 10.41 -12.43 -7.34
N ALA A 89 11.15 -11.32 -7.38
CA ALA A 89 12.32 -11.19 -8.25
C ALA A 89 13.46 -12.14 -7.86
N ALA A 90 13.73 -12.33 -6.56
CA ALA A 90 14.76 -13.26 -6.11
C ALA A 90 14.39 -14.73 -6.39
N HIS A 91 13.10 -15.06 -6.24
CA HIS A 91 12.60 -16.43 -6.40
C HIS A 91 12.08 -16.76 -7.81
N LYS A 92 12.17 -15.80 -8.74
CA LYS A 92 11.71 -15.95 -10.14
C LYS A 92 10.28 -16.48 -10.24
N CYS A 93 9.39 -15.99 -9.38
CA CYS A 93 8.01 -16.44 -9.36
C CYS A 93 7.35 -16.25 -10.73
N THR A 94 6.67 -17.29 -11.21
CA THR A 94 6.06 -17.32 -12.54
C THR A 94 4.55 -17.17 -12.44
N GLY A 95 3.93 -16.61 -13.49
CA GLY A 95 2.47 -16.64 -13.66
C GLY A 95 1.95 -18.02 -14.07
N SER A 96 2.46 -19.11 -13.51
CA SER A 96 2.07 -20.48 -13.88
C SER A 96 0.67 -20.84 -13.38
N SER A 97 0.22 -20.21 -12.30
CA SER A 97 -1.09 -20.48 -11.72
C SER A 97 -2.21 -19.68 -12.41
N THR A 98 -3.44 -20.18 -12.30
CA THR A 98 -4.64 -19.46 -12.75
C THR A 98 -5.68 -19.47 -11.64
N ALA A 99 -6.35 -18.34 -11.43
CA ALA A 99 -7.46 -18.23 -10.50
C ALA A 99 -8.75 -17.85 -11.25
N PRO A 100 -9.92 -18.35 -10.83
CA PRO A 100 -11.19 -17.92 -11.39
C PRO A 100 -11.45 -16.44 -11.05
N VAL A 101 -11.92 -15.67 -12.02
CA VAL A 101 -12.35 -14.28 -11.81
C VAL A 101 -13.76 -14.30 -11.27
N TYR A 102 -13.96 -13.72 -10.09
CA TYR A 102 -15.28 -13.48 -9.52
C TYR A 102 -15.78 -12.09 -9.92
N LYS A 103 -17.04 -11.99 -10.32
CA LYS A 103 -17.73 -10.72 -10.58
C LYS A 103 -19.03 -10.73 -9.82
N GLU A 104 -19.30 -9.69 -9.04
CA GLU A 104 -20.53 -9.60 -8.24
C GLU A 104 -20.72 -10.84 -7.34
N CYS A 105 -19.61 -11.37 -6.80
CA CYS A 105 -19.54 -12.62 -6.02
C CYS A 105 -19.91 -13.90 -6.81
N GLU A 106 -20.19 -13.82 -8.11
CA GLU A 106 -20.42 -14.98 -8.97
C GLU A 106 -19.12 -15.42 -9.66
N LYS A 107 -18.85 -16.73 -9.63
CA LYS A 107 -17.70 -17.32 -10.30
C LYS A 107 -17.91 -17.27 -11.82
N THR A 108 -17.07 -16.54 -12.53
CA THR A 108 -17.16 -16.48 -14.00
C THR A 108 -16.38 -17.62 -14.66
N SER A 109 -16.64 -17.86 -15.94
CA SER A 109 -15.84 -18.78 -16.78
C SER A 109 -14.46 -18.22 -17.13
N LYS A 110 -14.17 -16.96 -16.78
CA LYS A 110 -12.87 -16.34 -17.05
C LYS A 110 -11.90 -16.70 -15.94
N THR A 111 -10.71 -17.10 -16.33
CA THR A 111 -9.57 -17.24 -15.43
C THR A 111 -8.61 -16.08 -15.63
N GLN A 112 -7.91 -15.71 -14.56
CA GLN A 112 -6.82 -14.76 -14.59
C GLN A 112 -5.53 -15.48 -14.20
N GLN A 113 -4.45 -15.13 -14.88
CA GLN A 113 -3.12 -15.62 -14.55
C GLN A 113 -2.69 -15.05 -13.19
N CYS A 114 -2.24 -15.92 -12.29
CA CYS A 114 -1.80 -15.57 -10.95
C CYS A 114 -0.34 -15.96 -10.77
N ILE A 115 0.39 -15.16 -9.98
CA ILE A 115 1.78 -15.43 -9.64
C ILE A 115 1.80 -16.58 -8.63
N GLU A 116 2.51 -17.65 -8.98
CA GLU A 116 2.78 -18.75 -8.06
C GLU A 116 4.06 -18.42 -7.29
N HIS A 117 3.92 -18.16 -5.99
CA HIS A 117 5.05 -17.78 -5.15
C HIS A 117 5.88 -19.00 -4.75
N VAL A 118 7.17 -18.96 -5.09
CA VAL A 118 8.17 -19.90 -4.58
C VAL A 118 8.72 -19.32 -3.28
N SER A 119 8.75 -20.13 -2.22
CA SER A 119 9.18 -19.70 -0.87
C SER A 119 8.40 -18.49 -0.33
N PRO A 120 7.10 -18.67 0.03
CA PRO A 120 6.20 -17.56 0.39
C PRO A 120 6.63 -16.78 1.64
N SER A 121 7.56 -17.30 2.44
CA SER A 121 8.08 -16.65 3.64
C SER A 121 9.14 -15.57 3.37
N ASP A 122 9.66 -15.43 2.14
CA ASP A 122 10.60 -14.34 1.81
C ASP A 122 9.86 -13.05 1.51
N LEU A 123 9.62 -12.27 2.57
CA LEU A 123 8.84 -11.06 2.57
C LEU A 123 9.72 -9.80 2.58
N ILE A 124 9.27 -8.79 1.85
CA ILE A 124 9.87 -7.46 1.79
C ILE A 124 8.83 -6.40 2.19
N LEU A 125 9.26 -5.44 3.00
CA LEU A 125 8.45 -4.31 3.43
C LEU A 125 8.52 -3.22 2.36
N ASN A 126 7.36 -2.82 1.82
CA ASN A 126 7.31 -1.72 0.87
C ASN A 126 7.37 -0.38 1.62
N THR A 127 8.56 0.25 1.61
CA THR A 127 8.80 1.56 2.25
C THR A 127 8.46 2.76 1.37
N THR A 128 7.98 2.52 0.15
CA THR A 128 7.65 3.58 -0.83
C THR A 128 6.21 4.05 -0.76
N GLN A 129 5.38 3.43 0.09
CA GLN A 129 4.00 3.84 0.30
C GLN A 129 3.94 5.27 0.88
N MET A 130 3.13 6.12 0.26
CA MET A 130 3.00 7.54 0.65
C MET A 130 2.16 7.75 1.91
N HIS A 131 1.16 6.88 2.13
CA HIS A 131 0.32 6.92 3.33
C HIS A 131 1.14 6.44 4.53
N ASP A 132 1.08 7.19 5.63
CA ASP A 132 1.76 6.88 6.90
C ASP A 132 3.27 6.75 6.80
N ALA A 133 3.87 7.45 5.83
CA ALA A 133 5.31 7.47 5.61
C ALA A 133 6.09 7.88 6.87
N ILE A 134 5.52 8.71 7.75
CA ILE A 134 6.17 9.09 9.01
C ILE A 134 6.59 7.87 9.84
N HIS A 135 5.78 6.81 9.87
CA HIS A 135 6.11 5.58 10.60
C HIS A 135 6.98 4.64 9.75
N VAL A 136 6.65 4.49 8.47
CA VAL A 136 7.31 3.55 7.55
C VAL A 136 8.75 3.96 7.20
N GLN A 137 9.04 5.25 7.12
CA GLN A 137 10.37 5.74 6.72
C GLN A 137 11.48 5.37 7.72
N HIS A 138 11.15 5.02 8.96
CA HIS A 138 12.13 4.52 9.93
C HIS A 138 12.80 3.21 9.48
N PHE A 139 12.13 2.42 8.64
CA PHE A 139 12.68 1.17 8.10
C PHE A 139 13.37 1.37 6.75
N ARG A 140 13.41 2.59 6.21
CA ARG A 140 13.98 2.86 4.90
C ARG A 140 15.48 2.61 4.92
N ILE A 141 15.94 1.79 3.97
CA ILE A 141 17.37 1.67 3.68
C ILE A 141 17.83 3.01 3.09
N PRO A 142 18.83 3.69 3.69
CA PRO A 142 19.34 4.94 3.15
C PRO A 142 19.79 4.72 1.70
N PRO A 143 19.25 5.48 0.74
CA PRO A 143 19.74 5.37 -0.62
C PRO A 143 21.20 5.82 -0.66
N PRO A 144 22.02 5.28 -1.58
CA PRO A 144 23.34 5.83 -1.84
C PRO A 144 23.26 7.33 -2.09
N PRO A 145 24.22 8.14 -1.63
CA PRO A 145 24.25 9.57 -1.92
C PRO A 145 24.12 9.81 -3.42
N LEU A 146 23.16 10.63 -3.81
CA LEU A 146 23.02 11.04 -5.20
C LEU A 146 23.98 12.19 -5.47
N GLU A 147 24.92 11.98 -6.39
CA GLU A 147 25.77 13.04 -6.94
C GLU A 147 24.90 13.99 -7.80
N CYS A 148 24.24 14.94 -7.15
CA CYS A 148 23.24 15.82 -7.75
C CYS A 148 23.78 16.55 -8.98
N ASP A 149 24.98 17.14 -8.90
CA ASP A 149 25.57 17.90 -10.00
C ASP A 149 25.80 17.01 -11.23
N TRP A 150 26.35 15.82 -11.01
CA TRP A 150 26.56 14.85 -12.09
C TRP A 150 25.23 14.41 -12.72
N ALA A 151 24.21 14.14 -11.90
CA ALA A 151 22.88 13.74 -12.37
C ALA A 151 22.22 14.87 -13.18
N ILE A 152 22.32 16.12 -12.72
CA ILE A 152 21.80 17.30 -13.40
C ILE A 152 22.51 17.53 -14.73
N HIS A 153 23.85 17.47 -14.75
CA HIS A 153 24.64 17.64 -15.98
C HIS A 153 24.35 16.54 -17.00
N THR A 154 24.28 15.29 -16.54
CA THR A 154 23.97 14.14 -17.40
C THR A 154 22.57 14.23 -17.99
N GLY A 155 21.57 14.58 -17.16
CA GLY A 155 20.19 14.78 -17.61
C GLY A 155 20.05 15.93 -18.61
N THR A 156 20.67 17.08 -18.32
CA THR A 156 20.67 18.25 -19.20
C THR A 156 21.33 17.95 -20.54
N ALA A 157 22.49 17.27 -20.53
CA ALA A 157 23.18 16.88 -21.75
C ALA A 157 22.35 15.89 -22.60
N ALA A 158 21.64 14.96 -21.95
CA ALA A 158 20.75 14.03 -22.64
C ALA A 158 19.55 14.76 -23.30
N GLU A 159 18.90 15.67 -22.58
CA GLU A 159 17.77 16.46 -23.09
C GLU A 159 18.18 17.33 -24.29
N LEU A 160 19.32 18.03 -24.20
CA LEU A 160 19.85 18.83 -25.31
C LEU A 160 20.15 17.98 -26.56
N LYS A 161 20.64 16.74 -26.39
CA LYS A 161 20.87 15.81 -27.51
C LYS A 161 19.54 15.42 -28.18
N VAL A 162 18.51 15.10 -27.39
CA VAL A 162 17.16 14.77 -27.91
C VAL A 162 16.56 15.94 -28.69
N GLN A 163 16.69 17.16 -28.17
CA GLN A 163 16.19 18.37 -28.83
C GLN A 163 16.90 18.60 -30.18
N LYS A 164 18.24 18.50 -30.23
CA LYS A 164 18.99 18.63 -31.49
C LYS A 164 18.54 17.62 -32.55
N ILE A 165 18.31 16.37 -32.17
CA ILE A 165 17.82 15.32 -33.10
C ILE A 165 16.42 15.67 -33.62
N LYS A 166 15.52 16.14 -32.75
CA LYS A 166 14.16 16.57 -33.15
C LYS A 166 14.23 17.73 -34.16
N SER A 167 15.04 18.76 -33.90
CA SER A 167 15.22 19.92 -34.80
C SER A 167 15.84 19.56 -36.16
N GLN A 168 16.70 18.54 -36.22
CA GLN A 168 17.28 18.06 -37.48
C GLN A 168 16.29 17.23 -38.32
N LYS A 169 15.39 16.48 -37.67
CA LYS A 169 14.35 15.73 -38.38
C LYS A 169 13.29 16.64 -38.98
N THR A 170 12.90 17.71 -38.28
CA THR A 170 11.92 18.68 -38.79
C THR A 170 12.47 19.52 -39.94
N SER A 171 13.78 19.83 -39.95
CA SER A 171 14.39 20.60 -41.05
C SER A 171 14.58 19.78 -42.34
N LYS A 172 14.83 18.47 -42.26
CA LYS A 172 14.96 17.59 -43.45
C LYS A 172 13.63 17.20 -44.10
N GLY A 173 12.50 17.33 -43.40
CA GLY A 173 11.17 16.98 -43.92
C GLY A 173 10.54 18.00 -44.88
N ASN A 174 11.07 19.23 -44.95
CA ASN A 174 10.38 20.35 -45.62
C ASN A 174 10.91 20.69 -47.03
N THR A 175 11.81 19.89 -47.62
CA THR A 175 12.34 20.11 -48.98
C THR A 175 11.58 19.33 -50.07
N ARG A 176 10.26 19.14 -49.90
CA ARG A 176 9.38 18.66 -50.98
C ARG A 176 8.22 19.64 -51.20
N SER A 177 8.56 20.76 -51.82
CA SER A 177 7.71 21.34 -52.87
C SER A 177 8.46 21.11 -54.20
N ARG A 178 7.86 20.83 -55.35
CA ARG A 178 6.51 21.16 -55.81
C ARG A 178 6.20 20.31 -57.05
N GLY A 179 5.02 19.69 -57.12
CA GLY A 179 4.61 18.98 -58.34
C GLY A 179 3.20 18.36 -58.31
N VAL A 180 2.19 19.21 -58.52
CA VAL A 180 0.90 18.93 -59.22
C VAL A 180 -0.19 18.15 -58.42
N PRO A 181 -1.49 18.24 -58.77
CA PRO A 181 -2.41 19.37 -58.72
C PRO A 181 -3.60 19.14 -57.74
N THR A 182 -4.33 20.21 -57.50
CA THR A 182 -5.65 20.27 -56.86
C THR A 182 -6.64 19.25 -57.43
N THR A 183 -7.16 18.35 -56.59
CA THR A 183 -8.47 17.72 -56.78
C THR A 183 -9.30 17.95 -55.53
N VAL A 184 -10.38 18.69 -55.71
CA VAL A 184 -11.44 19.01 -54.75
C VAL A 184 -12.23 17.73 -54.47
N ILE A 185 -12.36 17.33 -53.19
CA ILE A 185 -13.36 16.35 -52.74
C ILE A 185 -14.02 16.88 -51.45
N PRO A 186 -15.35 16.69 -51.27
CA PRO A 186 -16.15 17.47 -50.34
C PRO A 186 -16.07 17.00 -48.89
N SER A 187 -16.37 17.95 -48.01
CA SER A 187 -16.58 17.86 -46.57
C SER A 187 -17.52 16.72 -46.14
N LEU A 188 -17.06 15.92 -45.17
CA LEU A 188 -17.91 15.07 -44.33
C LEU A 188 -18.02 15.67 -42.91
N PRO A 189 -19.22 15.68 -42.29
CA PRO A 189 -19.45 16.30 -41.00
C PRO A 189 -19.19 15.34 -39.83
N GLY A 190 -18.70 15.90 -38.73
CA GLY A 190 -18.96 15.39 -37.38
C GLY A 190 -17.92 14.44 -36.81
N GLN A 191 -16.89 14.98 -36.16
CA GLN A 191 -16.34 14.35 -34.96
C GLN A 191 -16.33 15.36 -33.80
N PRO A 192 -16.96 15.02 -32.66
CA PRO A 192 -17.03 15.90 -31.51
C PRO A 192 -15.70 15.94 -30.75
N SER A 193 -15.28 17.17 -30.46
CA SER A 193 -14.24 17.52 -29.51
C SER A 193 -14.61 17.01 -28.12
N SER A 194 -13.89 15.99 -27.63
CA SER A 194 -13.96 15.59 -26.21
C SER A 194 -12.79 16.22 -25.47
N MET A 195 -13.11 17.28 -24.73
CA MET A 195 -12.23 18.02 -23.83
C MET A 195 -11.72 17.09 -22.72
N PHE A 196 -10.40 16.98 -22.58
CA PHE A 196 -9.80 16.57 -21.31
C PHE A 196 -9.82 17.76 -20.37
N THR A 197 -10.93 17.94 -19.66
CA THR A 197 -11.03 18.82 -18.50
C THR A 197 -10.38 18.09 -17.32
N VAL A 198 -9.26 18.61 -16.84
CA VAL A 198 -8.66 18.22 -15.55
C VAL A 198 -9.31 19.10 -14.48
N PRO A 199 -10.15 18.57 -13.56
CA PRO A 199 -10.58 19.37 -12.43
C PRO A 199 -9.52 19.31 -11.33
N ALA A 200 -8.84 20.43 -11.14
CA ALA A 200 -8.24 20.78 -9.86
C ALA A 200 -9.37 21.06 -8.86
N ARG A 201 -9.49 20.27 -7.78
CA ARG A 201 -10.17 20.68 -6.55
C ARG A 201 -9.42 20.21 -5.32
N PHE A 202 -8.65 21.16 -4.80
CA PHE A 202 -8.29 21.34 -3.41
C PHE A 202 -9.58 21.55 -2.60
N ILE A 203 -9.82 20.75 -1.56
CA ILE A 203 -10.75 21.11 -0.49
C ILE A 203 -10.10 20.68 0.83
N SER A 204 -9.49 21.63 1.52
CA SER A 204 -9.25 21.53 2.96
C SER A 204 -10.59 21.51 3.67
N SER A 205 -10.82 20.52 4.54
CA SER A 205 -11.92 20.52 5.49
C SER A 205 -11.34 20.36 6.89
N THR A 206 -11.17 21.49 7.56
CA THR A 206 -10.95 21.59 8.99
C THR A 206 -12.31 21.44 9.68
N SER A 207 -12.51 20.35 10.42
CA SER A 207 -13.65 20.19 11.31
C SER A 207 -13.13 20.11 12.74
N ALA A 208 -13.30 21.22 13.46
CA ALA A 208 -13.13 21.28 14.90
C ALA A 208 -14.28 20.50 15.56
N VAL A 209 -13.94 19.49 16.36
CA VAL A 209 -14.91 18.81 17.24
C VAL A 209 -14.70 19.33 18.65
N SER A 210 -15.74 19.97 19.17
CA SER A 210 -15.86 20.47 20.53
C SER A 210 -15.90 19.32 21.54
N VAL A 211 -15.04 19.41 22.55
CA VAL A 211 -14.97 18.50 23.70
C VAL A 211 -16.00 18.93 24.76
N PRO A 212 -16.92 18.06 25.22
CA PRO A 212 -17.71 18.31 26.42
C PRO A 212 -16.95 17.94 27.71
N PRO A 213 -17.24 18.59 28.84
CA PRO A 213 -16.49 18.45 30.09
C PRO A 213 -16.76 17.11 30.79
N SER A 214 -15.68 16.63 31.42
CA SER A 214 -15.58 15.42 32.24
C SER A 214 -16.41 15.49 33.51
N GLN A 215 -17.15 14.41 33.81
CA GLN A 215 -17.67 14.12 35.15
C GLN A 215 -16.83 13.01 35.81
N PRO A 216 -16.59 13.09 37.14
CA PRO A 216 -15.95 12.03 37.90
C PRO A 216 -16.99 11.07 38.47
N SER A 217 -16.70 9.77 38.42
CA SER A 217 -17.41 8.79 39.25
C SER A 217 -16.47 7.65 39.65
N ASP A 218 -16.01 7.78 40.88
CA ASP A 218 -15.74 6.80 41.94
C ASP A 218 -15.87 5.28 41.67
N THR A 219 -14.83 4.59 42.14
CA THR A 219 -14.75 3.25 42.76
C THR A 219 -15.89 2.24 42.57
N SER A 220 -15.55 1.01 42.15
CA SER A 220 -15.68 -0.21 42.96
C SER A 220 -15.54 -1.51 42.13
N ALA A 221 -14.88 -2.50 42.74
CA ALA A 221 -14.86 -3.93 42.46
C ALA A 221 -14.19 -4.43 41.17
N ALA A 222 -13.08 -5.15 41.35
CA ALA A 222 -12.42 -5.92 40.30
C ALA A 222 -13.30 -7.08 39.81
N PRO A 223 -13.71 -7.12 38.53
CA PRO A 223 -14.37 -8.28 37.96
C PRO A 223 -13.30 -9.29 37.54
N THR A 224 -13.53 -10.55 37.87
CA THR A 224 -12.80 -11.69 37.30
C THR A 224 -13.16 -11.77 35.81
N HIS A 225 -12.33 -11.17 34.94
CA HIS A 225 -12.57 -11.13 33.51
C HIS A 225 -12.35 -12.53 32.89
N PHE A 226 -13.44 -13.15 32.44
CA PHE A 226 -13.40 -14.27 31.51
C PHE A 226 -13.10 -13.72 30.11
N ILE A 227 -11.98 -14.12 29.52
CA ILE A 227 -11.66 -13.84 28.11
C ILE A 227 -12.37 -14.91 27.29
N ASN A 228 -13.52 -14.58 26.70
CA ASN A 228 -14.09 -15.39 25.64
C ASN A 228 -13.35 -15.09 24.34
N ILE A 229 -12.56 -16.05 23.86
CA ILE A 229 -11.89 -15.99 22.56
C ILE A 229 -12.95 -16.38 21.52
N PHE A 230 -13.50 -15.39 20.82
CA PHE A 230 -14.36 -15.65 19.66
C PHE A 230 -13.47 -15.78 18.42
N HIS A 231 -13.17 -17.02 18.03
CA HIS A 231 -12.63 -17.28 16.71
C HIS A 231 -13.73 -17.00 15.68
N HIS A 232 -13.62 -15.92 14.91
CA HIS A 232 -14.34 -15.79 13.65
C HIS A 232 -13.73 -16.76 12.64
N THR A 233 -14.00 -18.06 12.79
CA THR A 233 -13.79 -19.01 11.69
C THR A 233 -14.82 -18.67 10.62
N GLY A 234 -14.37 -18.10 9.51
CA GLY A 234 -15.18 -18.01 8.30
C GLY A 234 -15.68 -19.40 7.94
N GLN A 235 -16.98 -19.66 8.11
CA GLN A 235 -17.59 -20.89 7.63
C GLN A 235 -17.63 -20.82 6.11
N ASP A 236 -16.71 -21.52 5.45
CA ASP A 236 -16.85 -21.91 4.06
C ASP A 236 -18.06 -22.85 3.94
N THR A 237 -19.19 -22.31 3.47
CA THR A 237 -20.33 -23.12 3.06
C THR A 237 -19.99 -23.83 1.75
N ALA A 238 -19.38 -25.01 1.86
CA ALA A 238 -19.28 -25.97 0.75
C ALA A 238 -20.63 -26.69 0.59
N GLY A 239 -21.48 -26.16 -0.30
CA GLY A 239 -22.67 -26.85 -0.79
C GLY A 239 -22.31 -27.82 -1.92
N ARG A 240 -22.63 -29.11 -1.72
CA ARG A 240 -22.69 -30.15 -2.76
C ARG A 240 -23.96 -30.03 -3.59
#